data_AF-A0A8T3VFS6-F1
#
_entry.id   AF-A0A8T3VFS6-F1
#
_cell.length_a   1.000
_cell.length_b   1.000
_cell.length_c   1.000
_cell.angle_alpha   90.00
_cell.angle_beta   90.00
_cell.angle_gamma   90.00
#
_symmetry.space_group_name_H-M   'P 1'
#
loop_
_entity.id
_entity.type
_entity.pdbx_description
1 polymer ?
#
loop_
_entity_poly.entity_id
_entity_poly.type
_entity_poly.pdbx_seq_one_letter_code
_entity_poly.pdbx_strand_id
1 'polypeptide(L)'
;MDLSKIVLNSFKYPFRNIKKLPVLCLLFVFIAIIPIGLIANNNYITAIGVVAFFLFILLVPGYFLSMIKLGSNQSAMLPSFNLVSNIYDSIRVLFLRIVYMIVPAALFLTALMVFGPTSRNLINDLRILEFLATMGLVFVLILIVYLIFEFLLFFAKARLAYFNSLPEALKINKVIQDIRNIGIVNIIKWLVVMAILLNAVTFVSSFVLSIPYVGFLIYGGIVIPIIESIANYSVGLLYSNIARSYDNSNVNRIGKGNKKTIQLK
;
A
#
# COMPACT_ATOMS: atom_id res chain seq x y z
N MET A 1 -12.05 -4.81 -18.87
CA MET A 1 -10.97 -5.22 -17.96
C MET A 1 -11.03 -6.72 -17.81
N ASP A 2 -9.92 -7.43 -18.05
CA ASP A 2 -9.85 -8.89 -17.85
C ASP A 2 -9.36 -9.20 -16.43
N LEU A 3 -10.31 -9.44 -15.52
CA LEU A 3 -10.05 -9.72 -14.10
C LEU A 3 -9.24 -11.00 -13.91
N SER A 4 -9.56 -12.05 -14.67
CA SER A 4 -8.86 -13.34 -14.59
C SER A 4 -7.38 -13.15 -14.90
N LYS A 5 -7.08 -12.39 -15.97
CA LYS A 5 -5.70 -12.06 -16.33
C LYS A 5 -4.99 -11.23 -15.27
N ILE A 6 -5.65 -10.24 -14.65
CA ILE A 6 -5.04 -9.45 -13.57
C ILE A 6 -4.67 -10.33 -12.38
N VAL A 7 -5.63 -11.14 -11.91
CA VAL A 7 -5.48 -12.00 -10.73
C VAL A 7 -4.42 -13.05 -10.96
N LEU A 8 -4.48 -13.76 -12.09
CA LEU A 8 -3.55 -14.83 -12.42
C LEU A 8 -2.13 -14.31 -12.66
N ASN A 9 -1.98 -13.15 -13.31
CA ASN A 9 -0.66 -12.55 -13.46
C ASN A 9 -0.09 -12.05 -12.13
N SER A 10 -0.93 -11.48 -11.26
CA SER A 10 -0.50 -11.01 -9.95
C SER A 10 -0.10 -12.15 -9.03
N PHE A 11 -0.88 -13.23 -9.00
CA PHE A 11 -0.55 -14.43 -8.22
C PHE A 11 0.75 -15.08 -8.68
N LYS A 12 0.97 -15.18 -10.00
CA LYS A 12 2.20 -15.77 -10.56
C LYS A 12 3.42 -14.86 -10.40
N TYR A 13 3.23 -13.55 -10.22
CA TYR A 13 4.30 -12.55 -10.22
C TYR A 13 5.47 -12.84 -9.26
N PRO A 14 5.26 -13.08 -7.95
CA PRO A 14 6.38 -13.36 -7.03
C PRO A 14 7.18 -14.62 -7.40
N PHE A 15 6.55 -15.57 -8.12
CA PHE A 15 7.17 -16.85 -8.48
C PHE A 15 7.87 -16.85 -9.84
N ARG A 16 7.63 -15.85 -10.70
CA ARG A 16 8.21 -15.79 -12.06
C ARG A 16 9.72 -15.63 -12.08
N ASN A 17 10.32 -15.04 -11.04
CA ASN A 17 11.76 -14.86 -10.91
C ASN A 17 12.22 -15.27 -9.51
N ILE A 18 12.08 -16.56 -9.19
CA ILE A 18 12.37 -17.08 -7.85
C ILE A 18 13.78 -16.74 -7.35
N LYS A 19 14.75 -16.50 -8.24
CA LYS A 19 16.11 -16.06 -7.88
C LYS A 19 16.17 -14.69 -7.16
N LYS A 20 15.20 -13.80 -7.40
CA LYS A 20 15.12 -12.47 -6.77
C LYS A 20 14.22 -12.45 -5.52
N LEU A 21 13.40 -13.48 -5.33
CA LEU A 21 12.48 -13.60 -4.21
C LEU A 21 13.19 -13.63 -2.84
N PRO A 22 14.35 -14.32 -2.66
CA PRO A 22 15.06 -14.33 -1.38
C PRO A 22 15.46 -12.95 -0.87
N VAL A 23 15.80 -12.01 -1.77
CA VAL A 23 16.17 -10.65 -1.36
C VAL A 23 14.98 -9.92 -0.75
N LEU A 24 13.80 -10.08 -1.37
CA LEU A 24 12.55 -9.56 -0.81
C LEU A 24 12.21 -10.23 0.52
N CYS A 25 12.34 -11.55 0.61
CA CYS A 25 12.10 -12.28 1.85
C CYS A 25 13.02 -11.83 2.99
N LEU A 26 14.31 -11.62 2.70
CA LEU A 26 15.30 -11.16 3.66
C LEU A 26 14.94 -9.78 4.25
N LEU A 27 14.45 -8.86 3.42
CA LEU A 27 13.99 -7.54 3.89
C LEU A 27 12.88 -7.66 4.94
N PHE A 28 12.04 -8.69 4.84
CA PHE A 28 10.87 -8.90 5.69
C PHE A 28 11.16 -9.71 6.96
N VAL A 29 12.29 -10.40 7.04
CA VAL A 29 12.70 -11.14 8.27
C VAL A 29 12.75 -10.20 9.48
N PHE A 30 13.13 -8.94 9.28
CA PHE A 30 13.20 -7.95 10.36
C PHE A 30 11.86 -7.69 11.06
N ILE A 31 10.74 -7.80 10.35
CA ILE A 31 9.40 -7.62 10.95
C ILE A 31 9.07 -8.76 11.91
N ALA A 32 9.56 -9.98 11.63
CA ALA A 32 9.28 -11.15 12.47
C ALA A 32 10.01 -11.11 13.82
N ILE A 33 11.05 -10.27 13.98
CA ILE A 33 11.86 -10.21 15.20
C ILE A 33 11.09 -9.62 16.38
N ILE A 34 10.24 -8.60 16.14
CA ILE A 34 9.46 -7.94 17.19
C ILE A 34 8.52 -8.92 17.92
N PRO A 35 7.60 -9.65 17.24
CA PRO A 35 6.72 -10.58 17.93
C PRO A 35 7.50 -11.72 18.62
N ILE A 36 8.63 -12.16 18.06
CA ILE A 36 9.51 -13.14 18.71
C ILE A 36 10.05 -12.61 20.03
N GLY A 37 10.55 -11.37 20.06
CA GLY A 37 11.05 -10.73 21.27
C GLY A 37 9.98 -10.56 22.34
N LEU A 38 8.76 -10.19 21.94
CA LEU A 38 7.61 -10.06 22.85
C LEU A 38 7.22 -11.41 23.46
N ILE A 39 7.12 -12.47 22.66
CA ILE A 39 6.75 -13.81 23.14
C ILE A 39 7.85 -14.40 24.03
N ALA A 40 9.11 -14.15 23.70
CA ALA A 40 10.25 -14.57 24.52
C ALA A 40 10.43 -13.69 25.78
N ASN A 41 9.59 -12.68 25.99
CA ASN A 41 9.72 -11.67 27.05
C ASN A 41 11.15 -11.07 27.13
N ASN A 42 11.74 -10.80 25.96
CA ASN A 42 13.12 -10.34 25.83
C ASN A 42 13.17 -8.94 25.21
N ASN A 43 13.39 -7.94 26.07
CA ASN A 43 13.43 -6.53 25.66
C ASN A 43 14.57 -6.20 24.69
N TYR A 44 15.70 -6.91 24.74
CA TYR A 44 16.82 -6.70 23.82
C TYR A 44 16.45 -7.15 22.39
N ILE A 45 15.82 -8.31 22.24
CA ILE A 45 15.35 -8.80 20.94
C ILE A 45 14.28 -7.86 20.39
N THR A 46 13.33 -7.44 21.22
CA THR A 46 12.30 -6.47 20.83
C THR A 46 12.93 -5.15 20.37
N ALA A 47 13.91 -4.61 21.10
CA ALA A 47 14.60 -3.38 20.72
C ALA A 47 15.35 -3.52 19.38
N ILE A 48 16.05 -4.63 19.15
CA ILE A 48 16.68 -4.92 17.84
C ILE A 48 15.63 -4.94 16.73
N GLY A 49 14.48 -5.59 16.97
CA GLY A 49 13.37 -5.62 16.03
C GLY A 49 12.83 -4.22 15.71
N VAL A 50 12.70 -3.34 16.71
CA VAL A 50 12.25 -1.95 16.50
C VAL A 50 13.26 -1.16 15.66
N VAL A 51 14.56 -1.29 15.92
CA VAL A 51 15.60 -0.63 15.10
C VAL A 51 15.55 -1.14 13.66
N ALA A 52 15.44 -2.45 13.48
CA ALA A 52 15.34 -3.07 12.16
C ALA A 52 14.06 -2.65 11.42
N PHE A 53 12.96 -2.41 12.13
CA PHE A 53 11.71 -1.90 11.57
C PHE A 53 11.86 -0.49 10.99
N PHE A 54 12.66 0.38 11.60
CA PHE A 54 12.97 1.70 11.00
C PHE A 54 13.72 1.56 9.66
N LEU A 55 14.68 0.63 9.57
CA LEU A 55 15.37 0.32 8.31
C LEU A 55 14.39 -0.22 7.26
N PHE A 56 13.47 -1.09 7.68
CA PHE A 56 12.42 -1.63 6.83
C PHE A 56 11.54 -0.53 6.24
N ILE A 57 11.07 0.41 7.05
CA ILE A 57 10.23 1.55 6.63
C ILE A 57 10.94 2.38 5.55
N LEU A 58 12.27 2.52 5.64
CA LEU A 58 13.05 3.30 4.68
C LEU A 58 13.40 2.55 3.38
N LEU A 59 13.22 1.24 3.30
CA LEU A 59 13.64 0.44 2.14
C LEU A 59 12.48 -0.16 1.36
N VAL A 60 11.52 -0.74 2.07
CA VAL A 60 10.51 -1.61 1.47
C VAL A 60 9.43 -0.86 0.69
N PRO A 61 8.92 0.30 1.13
CA PRO A 61 7.92 1.04 0.36
C PRO A 61 8.38 1.39 -1.07
N GLY A 62 9.66 1.73 -1.25
CA GLY A 62 10.26 2.01 -2.56
C GLY A 62 10.39 0.76 -3.44
N TYR A 63 10.72 -0.39 -2.84
CA TYR A 63 10.70 -1.66 -3.56
C TYR A 63 9.30 -2.02 -4.06
N PHE A 64 8.26 -1.79 -3.24
CA PHE A 64 6.86 -1.97 -3.68
C PHE A 64 6.41 -0.96 -4.72
N LEU A 65 6.88 0.29 -4.65
CA LEU A 65 6.64 1.26 -5.71
C LEU A 65 7.18 0.76 -7.06
N SER A 66 8.35 0.13 -7.05
CA SER A 66 8.92 -0.51 -8.25
C SER A 66 8.05 -1.65 -8.78
N MET A 67 7.42 -2.45 -7.91
CA MET A 67 6.47 -3.47 -8.36
C MET A 67 5.22 -2.88 -9.00
N ILE A 68 4.67 -1.81 -8.45
CA ILE A 68 3.53 -1.10 -9.04
C ILE A 68 3.92 -0.59 -10.43
N LYS A 69 5.13 -0.02 -10.58
CA LYS A 69 5.66 0.46 -11.87
C LYS A 69 5.81 -0.67 -12.90
N LEU A 70 6.27 -1.83 -12.47
CA LEU A 70 6.38 -2.99 -13.37
C LEU A 70 5.01 -3.53 -13.77
N GLY A 71 4.05 -3.55 -12.84
CA GLY A 71 2.67 -3.91 -13.13
C GLY A 71 1.99 -2.95 -14.11
N SER A 72 2.19 -1.63 -13.95
CA SER A 72 1.62 -0.63 -14.87
C SER A 72 2.20 -0.74 -16.28
N ASN A 73 3.47 -1.13 -16.39
CA ASN A 73 4.14 -1.43 -17.65
C ASN A 73 3.93 -2.88 -18.14
N GLN A 74 3.10 -3.67 -17.44
CA GLN A 74 2.83 -5.08 -17.74
C GLN A 74 4.08 -5.97 -17.84
N SER A 75 5.16 -5.59 -17.14
CA SER A 75 6.40 -6.37 -17.06
C SER A 75 6.24 -7.52 -16.08
N ALA A 76 6.72 -8.69 -16.46
CA ALA A 76 6.60 -9.94 -15.70
C ALA A 76 7.75 -10.16 -14.69
N MET A 77 8.74 -9.27 -14.67
CA MET A 77 9.98 -9.47 -13.91
C MET A 77 9.87 -8.87 -12.50
N LEU A 78 10.53 -9.50 -11.53
CA LEU A 78 10.71 -8.89 -10.21
C LEU A 78 11.75 -7.75 -10.28
N PRO A 79 11.56 -6.65 -9.52
CA PRO A 79 12.53 -5.56 -9.47
C PRO A 79 13.87 -6.08 -8.95
N SER A 80 14.97 -5.63 -9.55
CA SER A 80 16.28 -5.77 -8.92
C SER A 80 16.34 -4.91 -7.67
N PHE A 81 16.94 -5.43 -6.60
CA PHE A 81 17.18 -4.65 -5.40
C PHE A 81 18.31 -3.64 -5.65
N ASN A 82 18.03 -2.37 -5.40
CA ASN A 82 19.03 -1.30 -5.40
C ASN A 82 18.75 -0.41 -4.18
N LEU A 83 19.72 -0.38 -3.26
CA LEU A 83 19.58 0.30 -1.98
C LEU A 83 19.23 1.79 -2.16
N VAL A 84 19.99 2.49 -3.01
CA VAL A 84 19.87 3.95 -3.19
C VAL A 84 18.53 4.32 -3.80
N SER A 85 18.13 3.66 -4.88
CA SER A 85 16.83 3.95 -5.52
C SER A 85 15.66 3.56 -4.62
N ASN A 86 15.76 2.44 -3.89
CA ASN A 86 14.71 2.01 -2.97
C ASN A 86 14.54 2.98 -1.80
N ILE A 87 15.62 3.51 -1.23
CA ILE A 87 15.54 4.55 -0.19
C ILE A 87 14.90 5.82 -0.75
N TYR A 88 15.38 6.28 -1.91
CA TYR A 88 14.84 7.47 -2.57
C TYR A 88 13.33 7.35 -2.83
N ASP A 89 12.90 6.20 -3.37
CA ASP A 89 11.49 5.92 -3.64
C ASP A 89 10.68 5.77 -2.35
N SER A 90 11.24 5.16 -1.32
CA SER A 90 10.59 5.04 -0.01
C SER A 90 10.34 6.39 0.62
N ILE A 91 11.32 7.31 0.60
CA ILE A 91 11.14 8.68 1.11
C ILE A 91 9.98 9.38 0.37
N ARG A 92 9.88 9.21 -0.95
CA ARG A 92 8.76 9.79 -1.73
C ARG A 92 7.42 9.16 -1.34
N VAL A 93 7.35 7.85 -1.13
CA VAL A 93 6.14 7.16 -0.66
C VAL A 93 5.77 7.57 0.76
N LEU A 94 6.76 7.76 1.65
CA LEU A 94 6.53 8.23 3.02
C LEU A 94 6.01 9.67 3.04
N PHE A 95 6.60 10.56 2.25
CA PHE A 95 6.10 11.92 2.11
C PHE A 95 4.66 11.93 1.57
N LEU A 96 4.38 11.11 0.55
CA LEU A 96 3.04 10.95 0.02
C LEU A 96 2.06 10.45 1.09
N ARG A 97 2.45 9.45 1.89
CA ARG A 97 1.66 8.94 3.02
C ARG A 97 1.38 10.04 4.04
N ILE A 98 2.39 10.81 4.44
CA ILE A 98 2.23 11.92 5.39
C ILE A 98 1.18 12.89 4.86
N VAL A 99 1.29 13.36 3.62
CA VAL A 99 0.34 14.34 3.05
C VAL A 99 -1.08 13.80 3.00
N TYR A 100 -1.28 12.55 2.54
CA TYR A 100 -2.61 11.95 2.48
C TYR A 100 -3.19 11.64 3.86
N MET A 101 -2.35 11.50 4.90
CA MET A 101 -2.79 11.22 6.26
C MET A 101 -3.01 12.48 7.11
N ILE A 102 -2.72 13.69 6.61
CA ILE A 102 -2.94 14.95 7.35
C ILE A 102 -4.40 15.08 7.79
N VAL A 103 -5.36 14.89 6.88
CA VAL A 103 -6.79 15.07 7.19
C VAL A 103 -7.30 14.04 8.20
N PRO A 104 -7.09 12.71 8.01
CA PRO A 104 -7.44 11.73 9.03
C PRO A 104 -6.77 12.00 10.39
N ALA A 105 -5.49 12.34 10.40
CA ALA A 105 -4.75 12.58 11.64
C ALA A 105 -5.27 13.83 12.37
N ALA A 106 -5.53 14.92 11.66
CA ALA A 106 -6.10 16.13 12.24
C ALA A 106 -7.48 15.85 12.85
N LEU A 107 -8.33 15.10 12.16
CA LEU A 107 -9.67 14.74 12.64
C LEU A 107 -9.60 13.83 13.89
N PHE A 108 -8.66 12.88 13.90
CA PHE A 108 -8.40 12.06 15.08
C PHE A 108 -7.91 12.89 16.28
N LEU A 109 -6.97 13.82 16.05
CA LEU A 109 -6.44 14.68 17.12
C LEU A 109 -7.50 15.64 17.68
N THR A 110 -8.34 16.24 16.82
CA THR A 110 -9.42 17.10 17.27
C THR A 110 -10.46 16.31 18.06
N ALA A 111 -10.83 15.11 17.60
CA ALA A 111 -11.72 14.23 18.35
C ALA A 111 -11.13 13.87 19.73
N LEU A 112 -9.83 13.57 19.81
CA LEU A 112 -9.16 13.29 21.08
C LEU A 112 -9.18 14.50 22.02
N MET A 113 -9.00 15.72 21.51
CA MET A 113 -9.06 16.93 22.33
C MET A 113 -10.47 17.23 22.84
N VAL A 114 -11.48 17.10 21.98
CA VAL A 114 -12.88 17.44 22.29
C VAL A 114 -13.51 16.37 23.19
N PHE A 115 -13.35 15.10 22.84
CA PHE A 115 -14.02 13.99 23.51
C PHE A 115 -13.15 13.27 24.54
N GLY A 116 -11.84 13.50 24.53
CA GLY A 116 -10.88 12.86 25.45
C GLY A 116 -11.24 13.04 26.93
N PRO A 117 -11.48 14.26 27.43
CA PRO A 117 -11.86 14.48 28.82
C PRO A 117 -13.15 13.75 29.21
N THR A 118 -14.20 13.87 28.39
CA THR A 118 -15.47 13.17 28.61
C THR A 118 -15.28 11.65 28.62
N SER A 119 -14.50 11.13 27.68
CA SER A 119 -14.21 9.69 27.57
C SER A 119 -13.49 9.14 28.81
N ARG A 120 -12.55 9.91 29.39
CA ARG A 120 -11.85 9.55 30.63
C ARG A 120 -12.80 9.49 31.81
N ASN A 121 -13.68 10.48 31.96
CA ASN A 121 -14.66 10.51 33.05
C ASN A 121 -15.62 9.33 32.95
N LEU A 122 -16.15 9.03 31.77
CA LEU A 122 -17.06 7.90 31.55
C LEU A 122 -16.40 6.54 31.85
N ILE A 123 -15.11 6.37 31.54
CA ILE A 123 -14.35 5.16 31.88
C ILE A 123 -14.16 5.05 33.40
N ASN A 124 -13.75 6.14 34.06
CA ASN A 124 -13.51 6.16 35.50
C ASN A 124 -14.79 5.88 36.30
N ASP A 125 -15.93 6.40 35.82
CA ASP A 125 -17.25 6.19 36.42
C ASP A 125 -17.89 4.84 36.01
N LEU A 126 -17.18 3.99 35.27
CA LEU A 126 -17.66 2.70 34.75
C LEU A 126 -18.95 2.78 33.91
N ARG A 127 -19.19 3.92 33.25
CA ARG A 127 -20.37 4.19 32.39
C ARG A 127 -20.13 3.68 30.96
N ILE A 128 -19.92 2.38 30.84
CA ILE A 128 -19.46 1.71 29.61
C ILE A 128 -20.44 1.90 28.44
N LEU A 129 -21.75 1.79 28.67
CA LEU A 129 -22.77 1.94 27.62
C LEU A 129 -22.76 3.35 27.00
N GLU A 130 -22.60 4.38 27.83
CA GLU A 130 -22.56 5.78 27.38
C GLU A 130 -21.23 6.12 26.69
N PHE A 131 -20.13 5.56 27.18
CA PHE A 131 -18.83 5.61 26.51
C PHE A 131 -18.93 5.03 25.10
N LEU A 132 -19.51 3.83 24.95
CA LEU A 132 -19.67 3.17 23.65
C LEU A 132 -20.59 3.98 22.72
N ALA A 133 -21.69 4.52 23.23
CA ALA A 133 -22.61 5.32 22.43
C ALA A 133 -21.94 6.60 21.91
N THR A 134 -21.18 7.30 22.77
CA THR A 134 -20.57 8.59 22.44
C THR A 134 -19.29 8.42 21.61
N MET A 135 -18.40 7.49 21.99
CA MET A 135 -17.13 7.26 21.30
C MET A 135 -17.28 6.38 20.07
N GLY A 136 -18.24 5.44 20.08
CA GLY A 136 -18.44 4.50 18.98
C GLY A 136 -18.76 5.22 17.67
N LEU A 137 -19.71 6.16 17.69
CA LEU A 137 -20.07 6.93 16.50
C LEU A 137 -18.90 7.79 16.00
N VAL A 138 -18.21 8.49 16.92
CA VAL A 138 -17.05 9.33 16.57
C VAL A 138 -15.93 8.49 15.95
N PHE A 139 -15.63 7.33 16.53
CA PHE A 139 -14.61 6.43 16.02
C PHE A 139 -14.97 5.88 14.64
N VAL A 140 -16.23 5.49 14.42
CA VAL A 140 -16.70 5.02 13.11
C VAL A 140 -16.54 6.10 12.04
N LEU A 141 -16.87 7.37 12.34
CA LEU A 141 -16.69 8.47 11.39
C LEU A 141 -15.21 8.72 11.07
N ILE A 142 -14.34 8.74 12.08
CA ILE A 142 -12.88 8.86 11.88
C ILE A 142 -12.38 7.72 11.01
N LEU A 143 -12.81 6.49 11.30
CA LEU A 143 -12.41 5.29 10.58
C LEU A 143 -12.83 5.36 9.11
N ILE A 144 -14.05 5.81 8.81
CA ILE A 144 -14.51 6.00 7.43
C ILE A 144 -13.62 6.99 6.69
N VAL A 145 -13.32 8.14 7.29
CA VAL A 145 -12.44 9.15 6.69
C VAL A 145 -11.04 8.60 6.46
N TYR A 146 -10.48 7.91 7.45
CA TYR A 146 -9.18 7.23 7.33
C TYR A 146 -9.16 6.24 6.15
N LEU A 147 -10.19 5.39 6.04
CA LEU A 147 -10.30 4.40 4.95
C LEU A 147 -10.39 5.07 3.58
N ILE A 148 -11.11 6.19 3.46
CA ILE A 148 -11.19 6.97 2.21
C ILE A 148 -9.80 7.48 1.82
N PHE A 149 -9.07 8.10 2.75
CA PHE A 149 -7.75 8.65 2.45
C PHE A 149 -6.69 7.56 2.19
N GLU A 150 -6.76 6.41 2.87
CA GLU A 150 -5.87 5.29 2.53
C GLU A 150 -6.18 4.73 1.14
N PHE A 151 -7.47 4.61 0.81
CA PHE A 151 -7.87 4.21 -0.53
C PHE A 151 -7.34 5.18 -1.60
N LEU A 152 -7.38 6.50 -1.35
CA LEU A 152 -6.78 7.49 -2.24
C LEU A 152 -5.26 7.36 -2.32
N LEU A 153 -4.58 7.16 -1.18
CA LEU A 153 -3.12 6.97 -1.12
C LEU A 153 -2.69 5.76 -1.97
N PHE A 154 -3.49 4.69 -1.96
CA PHE A 154 -3.24 3.49 -2.73
C PHE A 154 -3.12 3.77 -4.25
N PHE A 155 -4.04 4.57 -4.81
CA PHE A 155 -3.97 5.00 -6.21
C PHE A 155 -2.95 6.12 -6.45
N ALA A 156 -2.71 6.98 -5.45
CA ALA A 156 -1.65 7.98 -5.53
C ALA A 156 -0.26 7.33 -5.68
N LYS A 157 0.00 6.19 -5.02
CA LYS A 157 1.21 5.38 -5.23
C LYS A 157 1.32 4.87 -6.67
N ALA A 158 0.22 4.43 -7.27
CA ALA A 158 0.21 4.00 -8.67
C ALA A 158 0.52 5.15 -9.65
N ARG A 159 -0.03 6.33 -9.37
CA ARG A 159 0.28 7.56 -10.10
C ARG A 159 1.75 7.97 -9.94
N LEU A 160 2.29 7.90 -8.72
CA LEU A 160 3.71 8.12 -8.42
C LEU A 160 4.59 7.14 -9.22
N ALA A 161 4.24 5.86 -9.23
CA ALA A 161 4.99 4.81 -9.92
C ALA A 161 5.00 5.03 -11.45
N TYR A 162 3.86 5.42 -12.02
CA TYR A 162 3.72 5.63 -13.46
C TYR A 162 4.41 6.92 -13.94
N PHE A 163 4.12 8.06 -13.32
CA PHE A 163 4.71 9.35 -13.72
C PHE A 163 6.11 9.59 -13.14
N ASN A 164 6.57 8.75 -12.21
CA ASN A 164 7.81 8.93 -11.45
C ASN A 164 7.93 10.32 -10.79
N SER A 165 6.80 10.95 -10.46
CA SER A 165 6.72 12.34 -10.03
C SER A 165 5.84 12.47 -8.78
N LEU A 166 6.45 12.96 -7.70
CA LEU A 166 5.76 13.22 -6.44
C LEU A 166 4.70 14.33 -6.57
N PRO A 167 4.98 15.48 -7.23
CA PRO A 167 3.94 16.48 -7.51
C PRO A 167 2.75 15.94 -8.27
N GLU A 168 2.94 15.00 -9.20
CA GLU A 168 1.82 14.38 -9.91
C GLU A 168 0.96 13.50 -8.99
N ALA A 169 1.58 12.77 -8.06
CA ALA A 169 0.88 11.94 -7.09
C ALA A 169 0.14 12.74 -6.01
N LEU A 170 0.60 13.95 -5.70
CA LEU A 170 -0.03 14.85 -4.71
C LEU A 170 -1.28 15.55 -5.25
N LYS A 171 -1.51 15.53 -6.57
CA LYS A 171 -2.72 16.10 -7.19
C LYS A 171 -3.92 15.18 -6.92
N ILE A 172 -4.53 15.30 -5.73
CA ILE A 172 -5.68 14.48 -5.30
C ILE A 172 -6.80 14.48 -6.34
N ASN A 173 -7.13 15.63 -6.94
CA ASN A 173 -8.15 15.71 -8.00
C ASN A 173 -7.82 14.84 -9.21
N LYS A 174 -6.52 14.69 -9.55
CA LYS A 174 -6.07 13.79 -10.62
C LYS A 174 -6.13 12.33 -10.20
N VAL A 175 -5.80 12.02 -8.95
CA VAL A 175 -5.96 10.66 -8.41
C VAL A 175 -7.43 10.24 -8.39
N ILE A 176 -8.34 11.12 -7.99
CA ILE A 176 -9.79 10.88 -8.07
C ILE A 176 -10.23 10.70 -9.53
N GLN A 177 -9.69 11.50 -10.45
CA GLN A 177 -9.93 11.33 -11.88
C GLN A 177 -9.45 9.97 -12.39
N ASP A 178 -8.29 9.49 -11.96
CA ASP A 178 -7.77 8.15 -12.27
C ASP A 178 -8.72 7.04 -11.80
N ILE A 179 -9.16 7.11 -10.54
CA ILE A 179 -10.12 6.18 -9.95
C ILE A 179 -11.42 6.16 -10.77
N ARG A 180 -11.94 7.33 -11.15
CA ARG A 180 -13.15 7.45 -11.98
C ARG A 180 -12.94 6.87 -13.38
N ASN A 181 -11.77 7.09 -13.98
CA ASN A 181 -11.42 6.57 -15.31
C ASN A 181 -11.28 5.04 -15.32
N ILE A 182 -10.76 4.44 -14.24
CA ILE A 182 -10.75 2.97 -14.08
C ILE A 182 -12.19 2.45 -13.95
N GLY A 183 -13.04 3.22 -13.28
CA GLY A 183 -14.44 2.93 -13.04
C GLY A 183 -14.65 2.20 -11.71
N ILE A 184 -15.50 2.76 -10.84
CA ILE A 184 -15.68 2.25 -9.47
C ILE A 184 -16.14 0.80 -9.43
N VAL A 185 -17.00 0.39 -10.37
CA VAL A 185 -17.47 -1.00 -10.51
C VAL A 185 -16.31 -1.96 -10.82
N ASN A 186 -15.36 -1.53 -11.66
CA ASN A 186 -14.18 -2.33 -11.98
C ASN A 186 -13.25 -2.46 -10.77
N ILE A 187 -13.09 -1.37 -10.01
CA ILE A 187 -12.30 -1.38 -8.78
C ILE A 187 -12.94 -2.29 -7.74
N ILE A 188 -14.26 -2.22 -7.54
CA ILE A 188 -14.98 -3.10 -6.59
C ILE A 188 -14.82 -4.57 -7.00
N LYS A 189 -15.01 -4.91 -8.28
CA LYS A 189 -14.81 -6.28 -8.76
C LYS A 189 -13.38 -6.76 -8.50
N TRP A 190 -12.38 -5.93 -8.78
CA TRP A 190 -10.98 -6.25 -8.51
C TRP A 190 -10.73 -6.43 -7.00
N LEU A 191 -11.27 -5.54 -6.16
CA LEU A 191 -11.11 -5.58 -4.71
C LEU A 191 -11.70 -6.85 -4.12
N VAL A 192 -12.92 -7.24 -4.52
CA VAL A 192 -13.57 -8.48 -4.05
C VAL A 192 -12.72 -9.70 -4.41
N VAL A 193 -12.24 -9.81 -5.65
CA VAL A 193 -11.46 -10.98 -6.08
C VAL A 193 -10.10 -11.02 -5.39
N MET A 194 -9.42 -9.87 -5.25
CA MET A 194 -8.16 -9.79 -4.51
C MET A 194 -8.36 -10.08 -3.03
N ALA A 195 -9.45 -9.61 -2.42
CA ALA A 195 -9.76 -9.90 -1.02
C ALA A 195 -9.93 -11.41 -0.81
N ILE A 196 -10.67 -12.11 -1.67
CA ILE A 196 -10.82 -13.57 -1.59
C ILE A 196 -9.46 -14.26 -1.74
N LEU A 197 -8.67 -13.89 -2.74
CA LEU A 197 -7.34 -14.47 -2.98
C LEU A 197 -6.41 -14.29 -1.77
N LEU A 198 -6.27 -13.06 -1.29
CA LEU A 198 -5.35 -12.75 -0.20
C LEU A 198 -5.83 -13.38 1.12
N ASN A 199 -7.14 -13.45 1.37
CA ASN A 199 -7.68 -14.14 2.54
C ASN A 199 -7.46 -15.66 2.48
N ALA A 200 -7.53 -16.28 1.29
CA ALA A 200 -7.20 -17.69 1.16
C ALA A 200 -5.73 -17.97 1.51
N VAL A 201 -4.81 -17.11 1.07
CA VAL A 201 -3.38 -17.22 1.42
C VAL A 201 -3.16 -17.00 2.91
N THR A 202 -3.76 -15.98 3.53
CA THR A 202 -3.60 -15.72 4.97
C THR A 202 -4.23 -16.83 5.82
N PHE A 203 -5.37 -17.39 5.41
CA PHE A 203 -6.01 -18.51 6.09
C PHE A 203 -5.08 -19.73 6.14
N VAL A 204 -4.52 -20.16 5.00
CA VAL A 204 -3.56 -21.27 4.96
C VAL A 204 -2.30 -20.94 5.77
N SER A 205 -1.88 -19.68 5.76
CA SER A 205 -0.70 -19.23 6.49
C SER A 205 -0.92 -19.11 8.00
N SER A 206 -2.18 -19.11 8.48
CA SER A 206 -2.48 -19.06 9.92
C SER A 206 -2.02 -20.32 10.66
N PHE A 207 -2.03 -21.49 9.99
CA PHE A 207 -1.49 -22.73 10.54
C PHE A 207 0.02 -22.67 10.77
N VAL A 208 0.73 -21.87 9.96
CA VAL A 208 2.17 -21.65 10.13
C VAL A 208 2.44 -20.86 11.41
N LEU A 209 1.59 -19.88 11.74
CA LEU A 209 1.71 -19.08 12.96
C LEU A 209 1.49 -19.88 14.24
N SER A 210 0.88 -21.08 14.16
CA SER A 210 0.74 -21.98 15.30
C SER A 210 2.08 -22.56 15.80
N ILE A 211 3.15 -22.45 15.01
CA ILE A 211 4.49 -22.90 15.38
C ILE A 211 5.23 -21.73 16.07
N PRO A 212 5.55 -21.81 17.37
CA PRO A 212 6.24 -20.73 18.08
C PRO A 212 7.56 -20.37 17.42
N TYR A 213 7.85 -19.07 17.36
CA TYR A 213 9.06 -18.46 16.78
C TYR A 213 9.26 -18.70 15.26
N VAL A 214 9.40 -19.96 14.85
CA VAL A 214 9.60 -20.36 13.44
C VAL A 214 8.41 -19.95 12.58
N GLY A 215 7.19 -20.09 13.11
CA GLY A 215 5.97 -19.65 12.44
C GLY A 215 5.98 -18.16 12.10
N PHE A 216 6.46 -17.32 13.02
CA PHE A 216 6.62 -15.88 12.79
C PHE A 216 7.68 -15.56 11.74
N LEU A 217 8.81 -16.28 11.73
CA LEU A 217 9.85 -16.10 10.71
C LEU A 217 9.35 -16.47 9.32
N ILE A 218 8.64 -17.59 9.18
CA ILE A 218 8.07 -18.02 7.89
C ILE A 218 6.96 -17.06 7.46
N TYR A 219 6.04 -16.73 8.36
CA TYR A 219 4.94 -15.81 8.03
C TYR A 219 5.46 -14.42 7.65
N GLY A 220 6.26 -13.82 8.52
CA GLY A 220 6.83 -12.50 8.30
C GLY A 220 7.76 -12.47 7.09
N GLY A 221 8.73 -13.38 7.03
CA GLY A 221 9.79 -13.38 6.01
C GLY A 221 9.39 -13.95 4.65
N ILE A 222 8.33 -14.76 4.55
CA ILE A 222 7.95 -15.41 3.27
C ILE A 222 6.52 -15.07 2.87
N VAL A 223 5.55 -15.24 3.77
CA VAL A 223 4.13 -15.07 3.42
C VAL A 223 3.80 -13.60 3.14
N ILE A 224 4.12 -12.68 4.06
CA ILE A 224 3.85 -11.25 3.89
C ILE A 224 4.47 -10.70 2.60
N PRO A 225 5.76 -10.92 2.28
CA PRO A 225 6.33 -10.38 1.04
C PRO A 225 5.66 -10.93 -0.23
N ILE A 226 5.20 -12.18 -0.22
CA ILE A 226 4.44 -12.76 -1.34
C ILE A 226 3.09 -12.04 -1.48
N ILE A 227 2.33 -11.89 -0.38
CA ILE A 227 1.04 -11.20 -0.35
C ILE A 227 1.19 -9.75 -0.85
N GLU A 228 2.17 -9.02 -0.32
CA GLU A 228 2.43 -7.65 -0.71
C GLU A 228 2.88 -7.54 -2.17
N SER A 229 3.65 -8.50 -2.68
CA SER A 229 4.02 -8.53 -4.09
C SER A 229 2.82 -8.68 -5.00
N ILE A 230 1.92 -9.61 -4.66
CA ILE A 230 0.67 -9.85 -5.38
C ILE A 230 -0.19 -8.59 -5.35
N ALA A 231 -0.36 -7.99 -4.17
CA ALA A 231 -1.15 -6.79 -3.98
C ALA A 231 -0.60 -5.63 -4.83
N ASN A 232 0.65 -5.21 -4.60
CA ASN A 232 1.25 -4.05 -5.27
C ASN A 232 1.35 -4.23 -6.80
N TYR A 233 1.69 -5.42 -7.30
CA TYR A 233 1.70 -5.68 -8.73
C TYR A 233 0.29 -5.61 -9.36
N SER A 234 -0.72 -6.12 -8.67
CA SER A 234 -2.11 -6.08 -9.15
C SER A 234 -2.64 -4.64 -9.28
N VAL A 235 -2.20 -3.72 -8.41
CA VAL A 235 -2.49 -2.28 -8.54
C VAL A 235 -1.91 -1.74 -9.81
N GLY A 236 -0.66 -2.06 -10.10
CA GLY A 236 0.01 -1.68 -11.33
C GLY A 236 -0.79 -2.14 -12.55
N LEU A 237 -1.17 -3.41 -12.58
CA LEU A 237 -1.99 -3.96 -13.66
C LEU A 237 -3.35 -3.26 -13.79
N LEU A 238 -4.02 -2.96 -12.67
CA LEU A 238 -5.29 -2.23 -12.68
C LEU A 238 -5.10 -0.81 -13.25
N TYR A 239 -4.03 -0.12 -12.85
CA TYR A 239 -3.68 1.21 -13.32
C TYR A 239 -3.25 1.22 -14.79
N SER A 240 -2.69 0.12 -15.31
CA SER A 240 -2.31 -0.02 -16.72
C SER A 240 -3.47 0.19 -17.70
N ASN A 241 -4.71 -0.02 -17.24
CA ASN A 241 -5.92 0.20 -18.04
C ASN A 241 -6.11 1.67 -18.44
N ILE A 242 -5.68 2.61 -17.58
CA ILE A 242 -5.77 4.05 -17.86
C ILE A 242 -4.42 4.63 -18.31
N ALA A 243 -3.29 3.98 -18.00
CA ALA A 243 -1.96 4.37 -18.51
C ALA A 243 -1.94 4.53 -20.04
N ARG A 244 -2.55 3.60 -20.77
CA ARG A 244 -2.66 3.69 -22.25
C ARG A 244 -3.38 4.95 -22.73
N SER A 245 -4.33 5.46 -21.94
CA SER A 245 -5.04 6.70 -22.28
C SER A 245 -4.14 7.92 -22.18
N TYR A 246 -3.20 7.91 -21.23
CA TYR A 246 -2.19 8.96 -21.08
C TYR A 246 -1.20 8.96 -22.24
N ASP A 247 -0.69 7.78 -22.61
CA ASP A 247 0.23 7.64 -23.75
C ASP A 247 -0.42 8.16 -25.05
N ASN A 248 -1.65 7.75 -25.34
CA ASN A 248 -2.40 8.21 -26.51
C ASN A 248 -2.66 9.73 -26.49
N SER A 249 -2.91 10.32 -25.31
CA SER A 249 -3.11 11.76 -25.18
C SER A 249 -1.85 12.58 -25.44
N ASN A 250 -0.68 12.06 -25.03
CA ASN A 250 0.61 12.70 -25.26
C ASN A 250 1.01 12.64 -26.75
N VAL A 251 0.80 11.50 -27.42
CA VAL A 251 1.00 11.38 -28.87
C VAL A 251 0.16 12.39 -29.64
N ASN A 252 -1.12 12.54 -29.29
CA ASN A 252 -2.01 13.51 -29.93
C ASN A 252 -1.61 14.98 -29.71
N ARG A 253 -1.00 15.30 -28.56
CA ARG A 253 -0.47 16.65 -28.29
C ARG A 253 0.77 16.95 -29.13
N ILE A 254 1.69 15.99 -29.28
CA ILE A 254 2.89 16.13 -30.13
C ILE A 254 2.48 16.25 -31.60
N GLY A 255 1.52 15.44 -32.07
CA GLY A 255 0.99 15.50 -33.44
C GLY A 255 0.30 16.84 -33.77
N LYS A 256 -0.39 17.47 -32.80
CA LYS A 256 -0.94 18.82 -32.97
C LYS A 256 0.12 19.93 -32.90
N GLY A 257 1.16 19.75 -32.08
CA GLY A 257 2.31 20.65 -32.03
C GLY A 257 3.05 20.73 -33.37
N ASN A 258 3.35 19.58 -33.98
CA ASN A 258 4.03 19.52 -35.28
C ASN A 258 3.19 20.06 -36.44
N LYS A 259 1.85 19.93 -36.41
CA LYS A 259 0.98 20.54 -37.43
C LYS A 259 0.96 22.07 -37.38
N LYS A 260 1.13 22.68 -36.20
CA LYS A 260 1.22 24.16 -36.08
C LYS A 260 2.55 24.70 -36.63
N THR A 261 3.64 23.94 -36.54
CA THR A 261 4.95 24.36 -37.06
C THR A 261 5.05 24.26 -38.58
N ILE A 262 4.28 23.37 -39.21
CA ILE A 262 4.26 23.20 -40.67
C ILE A 262 3.36 24.24 -41.38
N GLN A 263 2.39 24.83 -40.67
CA GLN A 263 1.55 25.93 -41.22
C GLN A 263 2.17 27.33 -41.05
N LEU A 264 3.42 27.41 -40.57
CA LEU A 264 4.17 28.67 -40.41
C LEU A 264 5.41 28.73 -41.31
N LYS A 265 5.45 27.96 -42.41
CA LYS A 265 6.44 28.07 -43.47
C LYS A 265 5.78 28.31 -44.81
#